data_AF-A0A3B8ZL24-F1
#
_entry.id   AF-A0A3B8ZL24-F1
#
_cell.length_a   1.000
_cell.length_b   1.000
_cell.length_c   1.000
_cell.angle_alpha   90.00
_cell.angle_beta   90.00
_cell.angle_gamma   90.00
#
_symmetry.space_group_name_H-M   'P 1'
#
loop_
_entity.id
_entity.type
_entity.pdbx_description
1 polymer ?
#
loop_
_entity_poly.entity_id
_entity_poly.type
_entity_poly.pdbx_seq_one_letter_code
_entity_poly.pdbx_strand_id
1 'polypeptide(L)'
;NLLLSLVTCFQLATLNAQELLSQADALYDAGDLKSVLQSAELYAQQFKADPKSYEAAWKASRSYRQYANDSKEAEVEGWKDICK
;
A
#
# COMPACT_ATOMS: atom_id res chain seq x y z
N ASN A 1 26.83 -18.72 14.96
CA ASN A 1 26.71 -18.90 13.50
C ASN A 1 26.02 -17.66 12.93
N LEU A 2 26.79 -16.59 12.66
CA LEU A 2 26.27 -15.25 12.30
C LEU A 2 25.58 -15.25 10.93
N LEU A 3 26.06 -16.09 10.00
CA LEU A 3 25.45 -16.35 8.70
C LEU A 3 24.04 -16.93 8.82
N LEU A 4 23.83 -17.87 9.74
CA LEU A 4 22.51 -18.47 9.98
C LEU A 4 21.50 -17.43 10.50
N SER A 5 21.92 -16.53 11.40
CA SER A 5 21.07 -15.43 11.91
C SER A 5 20.72 -14.39 10.85
N LEU A 6 21.66 -14.02 9.96
CA LEU A 6 21.38 -13.06 8.88
C LEU A 6 20.36 -13.62 7.87
N VAL A 7 20.49 -14.90 7.53
CA VAL A 7 19.57 -15.58 6.59
C VAL A 7 18.16 -15.63 7.17
N THR A 8 18.00 -15.93 8.46
CA THR A 8 16.68 -15.95 9.10
C THR A 8 16.00 -14.59 9.15
N CYS A 9 16.75 -13.50 9.42
CA CYS A 9 16.17 -12.15 9.43
C CYS A 9 15.70 -11.70 8.04
N PHE A 10 16.44 -12.08 6.99
CA PHE A 10 16.08 -11.72 5.61
C PHE A 10 14.80 -12.43 5.16
N GLN A 11 14.64 -13.71 5.49
CA GLN A 11 13.44 -14.49 5.13
C GLN A 11 12.17 -14.00 5.84
N LEU A 12 12.28 -13.57 7.10
CA LEU A 12 11.16 -12.99 7.85
C LEU A 12 10.68 -11.66 7.25
N ALA A 13 11.62 -10.82 6.81
CA ALA A 13 11.28 -9.54 6.17
C ALA A 13 10.53 -9.75 4.83
N THR A 14 10.95 -10.74 4.03
CA THR A 14 10.29 -11.03 2.74
C THR A 14 8.90 -11.60 2.88
N LEU A 15 8.65 -12.48 3.87
CA LEU A 15 7.33 -13.06 4.10
C LEU A 15 6.30 -11.99 4.51
N ASN A 16 6.73 -11.06 5.37
CA ASN A 16 5.88 -9.96 5.83
C ASN A 16 5.50 -9.00 4.69
N ALA A 17 6.44 -8.71 3.79
CA ALA A 17 6.18 -7.85 2.63
C ALA A 17 5.14 -8.43 1.65
N GLN A 18 5.16 -9.75 1.42
CA GLN A 18 4.20 -10.41 0.54
C GLN A 18 2.79 -10.48 1.16
N GLU A 19 2.70 -10.69 2.47
CA GLU A 19 1.42 -10.68 3.19
C GLU A 19 0.77 -9.29 3.14
N LEU A 20 1.56 -8.24 3.36
CA LEU A 20 1.10 -6.85 3.25
C LEU A 20 0.60 -6.51 1.84
N LEU A 21 1.29 -6.99 0.78
CA LEU A 21 0.80 -6.86 -0.61
C LEU A 21 -0.57 -7.49 -0.78
N SER A 22 -0.71 -8.76 -0.38
CA SER A 22 -1.96 -9.50 -0.56
C SER A 22 -3.12 -8.86 0.20
N GLN A 23 -2.86 -8.33 1.40
CA GLN A 23 -3.88 -7.61 2.18
C GLN A 23 -4.28 -6.29 1.49
N ALA A 24 -3.30 -5.54 0.98
CA ALA A 24 -3.55 -4.31 0.24
C ALA A 24 -4.30 -4.58 -1.08
N ASP A 25 -4.00 -5.68 -1.77
CA ASP A 25 -4.72 -6.10 -2.99
C ASP A 25 -6.19 -6.39 -2.67
N ALA A 26 -6.48 -7.15 -1.60
CA ALA A 26 -7.85 -7.45 -1.19
C ALA A 26 -8.65 -6.19 -0.81
N LEU A 27 -8.01 -5.22 -0.14
CA LEU A 27 -8.63 -3.92 0.19
C LEU A 27 -8.87 -3.09 -1.06
N TYR A 28 -7.94 -3.08 -2.01
CA TYR A 28 -8.12 -2.37 -3.27
C TYR A 28 -9.30 -2.96 -4.06
N ASP A 29 -9.41 -4.29 -4.12
CA ASP A 29 -10.47 -4.99 -4.83
C ASP A 29 -11.85 -4.81 -4.20
N ALA A 30 -11.93 -4.54 -2.89
CA ALA A 30 -13.19 -4.17 -2.24
C ALA A 30 -13.77 -2.85 -2.79
N GLY A 31 -12.90 -1.93 -3.24
CA GLY A 31 -13.27 -0.79 -4.07
C GLY A 31 -14.05 0.33 -3.38
N ASP A 32 -14.46 0.19 -2.12
CA ASP A 32 -15.07 1.29 -1.37
C ASP A 32 -14.01 2.31 -0.95
N LEU A 33 -14.44 3.57 -0.76
CA LEU A 33 -13.57 4.70 -0.50
C LEU A 33 -12.58 4.46 0.67
N LYS A 34 -13.06 3.82 1.74
CA LYS A 34 -12.23 3.52 2.92
C LYS A 34 -11.20 2.45 2.58
N SER A 35 -11.63 1.37 1.94
CA SER A 35 -10.73 0.26 1.56
C SER A 35 -9.66 0.70 0.56
N VAL A 36 -9.98 1.58 -0.40
CA VAL A 36 -8.99 2.14 -1.34
C VAL A 36 -7.94 3.01 -0.64
N LEU A 37 -8.33 3.80 0.37
CA LEU A 37 -7.35 4.54 1.18
C LEU A 37 -6.46 3.57 1.99
N GLN A 38 -7.06 2.58 2.65
CA GLN A 38 -6.31 1.59 3.42
C GLN A 38 -5.33 0.79 2.55
N SER A 39 -5.72 0.42 1.32
CA SER A 39 -4.79 -0.22 0.38
C SER A 39 -3.63 0.70 0.02
N ALA A 40 -3.89 1.99 -0.25
CA ALA A 40 -2.85 2.97 -0.54
C ALA A 40 -1.82 3.10 0.58
N GLU A 41 -2.29 3.12 1.84
CA GLU A 41 -1.44 3.21 3.03
C GLU A 41 -0.57 1.96 3.21
N LEU A 42 -1.12 0.76 3.00
CA LEU A 42 -0.36 -0.49 3.08
C LEU A 42 0.71 -0.59 1.99
N TYR A 43 0.38 -0.26 0.74
CA TYR A 43 1.39 -0.20 -0.32
C TYR A 43 2.48 0.82 -0.02
N ALA A 44 2.12 1.99 0.52
CA ALA A 44 3.09 3.01 0.92
C ALA A 44 3.97 2.55 2.09
N GLN A 45 3.42 1.80 3.05
CA GLN A 45 4.20 1.19 4.14
C GLN A 45 5.20 0.17 3.59
N GLN A 46 4.78 -0.67 2.64
CA GLN A 46 5.68 -1.61 2.00
C GLN A 46 6.76 -0.91 1.18
N PHE A 47 6.42 0.14 0.44
CA PHE A 47 7.42 0.94 -0.29
C PHE A 47 8.43 1.60 0.66
N LYS A 48 8.02 2.02 1.86
CA LYS A 48 8.96 2.50 2.88
C LYS A 48 9.91 1.40 3.37
N ALA A 49 9.44 0.15 3.45
CA ALA A 49 10.24 -1.00 3.86
C ALA A 49 11.18 -1.50 2.75
N ASP A 50 10.74 -1.43 1.49
CA ASP A 50 11.56 -1.70 0.30
C ASP A 50 11.33 -0.60 -0.77
N PRO A 51 12.12 0.48 -0.72
CA PRO A 51 12.02 1.59 -1.67
C PRO A 51 12.36 1.24 -3.12
N LYS A 52 12.83 0.01 -3.39
CA LYS A 52 13.09 -0.47 -4.75
C LYS A 52 11.92 -1.27 -5.32
N SER A 53 10.90 -1.55 -4.51
CA SER A 53 9.70 -2.26 -4.94
C SER A 53 8.88 -1.40 -5.91
N TYR A 54 9.05 -1.67 -7.21
CA TYR A 54 8.20 -1.09 -8.25
C TYR A 54 6.73 -1.39 -7.96
N GLU A 55 6.42 -2.64 -7.58
CA GLU A 55 5.07 -3.10 -7.31
C GLU A 55 4.36 -2.25 -6.25
N ALA A 56 5.03 -2.03 -5.11
CA ALA A 56 4.50 -1.21 -4.03
C ALA A 56 4.34 0.26 -4.47
N ALA A 57 5.32 0.80 -5.21
CA ALA A 57 5.30 2.19 -5.64
C ALA A 57 4.13 2.50 -6.59
N TRP A 58 3.93 1.68 -7.63
CA TRP A 58 2.88 1.94 -8.62
C TRP A 58 1.48 1.66 -8.04
N LYS A 59 1.33 0.63 -7.19
CA LYS A 59 0.05 0.33 -6.53
C LYS A 59 -0.34 1.39 -5.50
N ALA A 60 0.61 1.94 -4.74
CA ALA A 60 0.36 3.07 -3.85
C ALA A 60 -0.14 4.28 -4.65
N SER A 61 0.59 4.65 -5.72
CA SER A 61 0.24 5.79 -6.58
C SER A 61 -1.15 5.62 -7.23
N ARG A 62 -1.45 4.43 -7.76
CA ARG A 62 -2.76 4.10 -8.33
C ARG A 62 -3.87 4.23 -7.29
N SER A 63 -3.66 3.72 -6.09
CA SER A 63 -4.67 3.72 -5.02
C SER A 63 -4.94 5.13 -4.51
N TYR A 64 -3.91 5.97 -4.30
CA TYR A 64 -4.12 7.37 -3.94
C TYR A 64 -4.86 8.15 -5.02
N ARG A 65 -4.53 7.93 -6.30
CA ARG A 65 -5.26 8.55 -7.41
C ARG A 65 -6.73 8.13 -7.42
N GLN A 66 -7.02 6.85 -7.18
CA GLN A 66 -8.39 6.34 -7.10
C GLN A 66 -9.13 6.97 -5.91
N TYR A 67 -8.53 6.98 -4.72
CA TYR A 67 -9.11 7.62 -3.53
C TYR A 67 -9.43 9.11 -3.76
N ALA A 68 -8.52 9.85 -4.41
CA ALA A 68 -8.73 11.24 -4.77
C ALA A 68 -9.93 11.42 -5.72
N ASN A 69 -10.01 10.59 -6.77
CA ASN A 69 -11.14 10.62 -7.70
C ASN A 69 -12.46 10.27 -7.00
N ASP A 70 -12.49 9.19 -6.24
CA ASP A 70 -13.70 8.71 -5.56
C ASP A 70 -14.15 9.70 -4.49
N SER A 71 -13.22 10.35 -3.78
CA SER A 71 -13.52 11.42 -2.82
C SER A 71 -14.18 12.62 -3.50
N LYS A 72 -13.71 12.98 -4.70
CA LYS A 72 -14.30 14.06 -5.50
C LYS A 72 -15.70 13.68 -5.99
N GLU A 73 -15.87 12.47 -6.53
CA GLU A 73 -17.15 11.98 -7.06
C GLU A 73 -18.21 11.83 -5.96
N ALA A 74 -17.80 11.43 -4.76
CA ALA A 74 -18.67 11.33 -3.59
C ALA A 74 -18.86 12.66 -2.84
N GLU A 75 -18.32 13.77 -3.34
CA GLU A 75 -18.37 15.11 -2.72
C GLU A 75 -17.94 15.12 -1.24
N VAL A 76 -16.94 14.31 -0.89
CA VAL A 76 -16.40 14.24 0.47
C VAL A 76 -15.95 15.62 0.92
N GLU A 77 -16.31 16.02 2.14
CA GLU A 77 -15.89 17.29 2.70
C GLU A 77 -14.35 17.40 2.68
N GLY A 78 -13.83 18.49 2.09
CA GLY A 78 -12.39 18.67 1.97
C GLY A 78 -11.71 17.85 0.88
N TRP A 79 -12.44 17.24 -0.09
CA TRP A 79 -11.83 16.42 -1.15
C TRP A 79 -10.71 17.13 -1.94
N LYS A 80 -10.76 18.47 -2.05
CA LYS A 80 -9.69 19.25 -2.70
C LYS A 80 -8.35 19.13 -1.99
N ASP A 81 -8.36 18.91 -0.68
CA ASP A 81 -7.14 18.69 0.09
C ASP A 81 -6.56 17.28 -0.08
N ILE A 82 -7.41 16.33 -0.47
CA ILE A 82 -7.02 14.95 -0.81
C ILE A 82 -6.38 14.89 -2.21
N CYS A 83 -6.94 15.64 -3.18
CA CYS A 83 -6.47 15.66 -4.57
C CYS A 83 -5.28 16.61 -4.78
N LYS A 84 -4.11 16.29 -4.22
CA LYS A 84 -2.86 17.05 -4.36
C LYS A 84 -1.82 16.36 -5.24
#